data_AF-A0A535CDL2-F1
#
_entry.id   AF-A0A535CDL2-F1
#
_cell.length_a   1.000
_cell.length_b   1.000
_cell.length_c   1.000
_cell.angle_alpha   90.00
_cell.angle_beta   90.00
_cell.angle_gamma   90.00
#
_symmetry.space_group_name_H-M   'P 1'
#
loop_
_entity.id
_entity.type
_entity.pdbx_description
1 polymer ?
#
loop_
_entity_poly.entity_id
_entity_poly.type
_entity_poly.pdbx_seq_one_letter_code
_entity_poly.pdbx_strand_id
1 'polypeptide(L)'
;MTTQAGYQEGIEIRGPITAEFAEILTPEAMAFVATLVRTFSGGREELLQRRVQRQAEIDAGKMPDFLPETERIRQGSWTVAPIPDDLQDRRVEITGPAERKMTINALNSGAKVFMADFEDAHSPTWEGTIQGQINVRDAVNRTISYTAPEGKQYSLQEKTATLLVRPRGWHLPEKHVLIDGQPISGGIFDFGLYF
;
A
#
# COMPACT_ATOMS: atom_id res chain seq x y z
N MET A 1 -4.72 7.76 26.70
CA MET A 1 -5.72 8.81 26.43
C MET A 1 -5.80 8.96 24.92
N THR A 2 -6.91 8.57 24.31
CA THR A 2 -7.10 8.69 22.86
C THR A 2 -7.45 10.15 22.57
N THR A 3 -6.51 10.92 22.05
CA THR A 3 -6.81 12.23 21.47
C THR A 3 -7.68 12.00 20.25
N GLN A 4 -8.98 12.30 20.37
CA GLN A 4 -9.88 12.32 19.22
C GLN A 4 -9.47 13.50 18.35
N ALA A 5 -8.68 13.25 17.31
CA ALA A 5 -8.37 14.27 16.32
C ALA A 5 -9.69 14.71 15.66
N GLY A 6 -9.83 16.02 15.39
CA GLY A 6 -10.99 16.59 14.71
C GLY A 6 -11.00 16.20 13.24
N TYR A 7 -11.29 14.94 12.93
CA TYR A 7 -11.44 14.48 11.56
C TYR A 7 -12.70 15.08 10.92
N GLN A 8 -12.69 15.18 9.59
CA GLN A 8 -13.85 15.63 8.83
C GLN A 8 -15.05 14.71 9.04
N GLU A 9 -16.26 15.24 8.78
CA GLU A 9 -17.50 14.49 8.88
C GLU A 9 -17.44 13.19 8.06
N GLY A 10 -17.98 12.12 8.66
CA GLY A 10 -18.03 10.79 8.06
C GLY A 10 -16.79 9.94 8.28
N ILE A 11 -15.67 10.47 8.79
CA ILE A 11 -14.46 9.69 9.09
C ILE A 11 -14.52 9.14 10.51
N GLU A 12 -14.46 7.82 10.65
CA GLU A 12 -14.41 7.14 11.96
C GLU A 12 -13.18 6.20 12.00
N ILE A 13 -12.31 6.39 12.99
CA ILE A 13 -11.19 5.47 13.26
C ILE A 13 -11.50 4.69 14.52
N ARG A 14 -11.66 3.37 14.37
CA ARG A 14 -11.95 2.40 15.43
C ARG A 14 -10.70 1.76 16.03
N GLY A 15 -9.58 1.85 15.33
CA GLY A 15 -8.29 1.38 15.84
C GLY A 15 -7.72 2.35 16.91
N PRO A 16 -6.91 1.86 17.86
CA PRO A 16 -6.24 2.72 18.83
C PRO A 16 -5.31 3.73 18.13
N ILE A 17 -5.37 5.00 18.56
CA ILE A 17 -4.49 6.07 18.07
C ILE A 17 -3.52 6.44 19.20
N THR A 18 -2.27 5.98 19.07
CA THR A 18 -1.15 6.44 19.89
C THR A 18 -0.66 7.80 19.41
N ALA A 19 0.21 8.47 20.17
CA ALA A 19 0.84 9.72 19.73
C ALA A 19 1.61 9.54 18.42
N GLU A 20 2.34 8.42 18.29
CA GLU A 20 3.10 8.06 17.08
C GLU A 20 2.17 7.81 15.88
N PHE A 21 1.02 7.13 16.10
CA PHE A 21 0.07 6.85 15.02
C PHE A 21 -0.65 8.12 14.55
N ALA A 22 -0.84 9.10 15.44
CA ALA A 22 -1.42 10.39 15.09
C ALA A 22 -0.55 11.19 14.09
N GLU A 23 0.75 10.89 13.99
CA GLU A 23 1.64 11.50 12.98
C GLU A 23 1.39 10.97 11.56
N ILE A 24 0.80 9.78 11.43
CA ILE A 24 0.38 9.20 10.14
C ILE A 24 -1.09 9.54 9.86
N LEU A 25 -1.93 9.40 10.89
CA LEU A 25 -3.37 9.60 10.80
C LEU A 25 -3.73 11.08 11.07
N THR A 26 -3.04 12.01 10.41
CA THR A 26 -3.34 13.45 10.57
C THR A 26 -4.70 13.78 9.95
N PRO A 27 -5.37 14.86 10.38
CA PRO A 27 -6.62 15.30 9.75
C PRO A 27 -6.51 15.46 8.23
N GLU A 28 -5.39 15.98 7.73
CA GLU A 28 -5.14 16.21 6.31
C GLU A 28 -4.96 14.89 5.54
N ALA A 29 -4.16 13.96 6.07
CA ALA A 29 -3.95 12.64 5.48
C ALA A 29 -5.28 11.87 5.40
N MET A 30 -6.06 11.90 6.48
CA MET A 30 -7.37 11.23 6.51
C MET A 30 -8.41 11.90 5.62
N ALA A 31 -8.37 13.23 5.45
CA ALA A 31 -9.20 13.93 4.47
C ALA A 31 -8.86 13.55 3.03
N PHE A 32 -7.57 13.37 2.72
CA PHE A 32 -7.13 12.87 1.42
C PHE A 32 -7.60 11.43 1.17
N VAL A 33 -7.39 10.53 2.12
CA VAL A 33 -7.91 9.15 2.07
C VAL A 33 -9.43 9.14 1.88
N ALA A 34 -10.17 10.01 2.59
CA ALA A 34 -11.61 10.14 2.43
C ALA A 34 -12.02 10.58 1.03
N THR A 35 -11.28 11.50 0.44
CA THR A 35 -11.51 11.94 -0.94
C THR A 35 -11.31 10.78 -1.91
N LEU A 36 -10.25 9.99 -1.75
CA LEU A 36 -10.00 8.80 -2.58
C LEU A 36 -11.13 7.77 -2.44
N VAL A 37 -11.53 7.45 -1.21
CA VAL A 37 -12.59 6.46 -0.92
C VAL A 37 -13.92 6.90 -1.52
N ARG A 38 -14.32 8.15 -1.32
CA ARG A 38 -15.58 8.70 -1.87
C ARG A 38 -15.58 8.74 -3.40
N THR A 39 -14.41 8.96 -4.00
CA THR A 39 -14.27 9.04 -5.47
C THR A 39 -14.27 7.65 -6.11
N PHE A 40 -13.61 6.65 -5.50
CA PHE A 40 -13.27 5.40 -6.20
C PHE A 40 -13.97 4.14 -5.67
N SER A 41 -14.62 4.18 -4.49
CA SER A 41 -15.24 2.97 -3.92
C SER A 41 -16.33 2.37 -4.79
N GLY A 42 -17.18 3.20 -5.41
CA GLY A 42 -18.24 2.70 -6.30
C GLY A 42 -17.70 1.91 -7.49
N GLY A 43 -16.68 2.44 -8.18
CA GLY A 43 -16.02 1.73 -9.29
C GLY A 43 -15.29 0.46 -8.83
N ARG A 44 -14.66 0.49 -7.66
CA ARG A 44 -14.04 -0.71 -7.06
C ARG A 44 -15.08 -1.80 -6.80
N GLU A 45 -16.21 -1.46 -6.20
CA GLU A 45 -17.28 -2.43 -5.91
C GLU A 45 -17.84 -3.06 -7.18
N GLU A 46 -18.07 -2.24 -8.23
CA GLU A 46 -18.47 -2.74 -9.54
C GLU A 46 -17.45 -3.75 -10.09
N LEU A 47 -16.16 -3.44 -10.03
CA LEU A 47 -15.10 -4.34 -10.50
C LEU A 47 -15.09 -5.67 -9.72
N LEU A 48 -15.31 -5.65 -8.41
CA LEU A 48 -15.41 -6.86 -7.60
C LEU A 48 -16.64 -7.71 -7.98
N GLN A 49 -17.79 -7.08 -8.26
CA GLN A 49 -18.97 -7.78 -8.77
C GLN A 49 -18.73 -8.39 -10.15
N ARG A 50 -18.04 -7.67 -11.04
CA ARG A 50 -17.65 -8.19 -12.36
C ARG A 50 -16.74 -9.42 -12.28
N ARG A 51 -15.90 -9.54 -11.23
CA ARG A 51 -15.11 -10.77 -10.99
C ARG A 51 -16.01 -11.96 -10.70
N VAL A 52 -17.05 -11.80 -9.89
CA VAL A 52 -18.03 -12.86 -9.59
C VAL A 52 -18.76 -13.30 -10.86
N GLN A 53 -19.24 -12.33 -11.64
CA GLN A 53 -19.90 -12.60 -12.92
C GLN A 53 -18.97 -13.33 -13.89
N ARG A 54 -17.72 -12.88 -14.02
CA ARG A 54 -16.74 -13.51 -14.91
C ARG A 54 -16.38 -14.92 -14.46
N GLN A 55 -16.29 -15.18 -13.16
CA GLN A 55 -16.07 -16.52 -12.63
C GLN A 55 -17.23 -17.44 -12.99
N ALA A 56 -18.48 -16.99 -12.83
CA ALA A 56 -19.66 -17.78 -13.21
C ALA A 56 -19.69 -18.11 -14.72
N GLU A 57 -19.26 -17.19 -15.59
CA GLU A 57 -19.10 -17.48 -17.02
C GLU A 57 -18.05 -18.58 -17.28
N ILE A 58 -16.91 -18.53 -16.59
CA ILE A 58 -15.84 -19.52 -16.71
C ILE A 58 -16.33 -20.88 -16.24
N ASP A 59 -17.02 -20.94 -15.09
CA ASP A 59 -17.61 -22.15 -14.54
C ASP A 59 -18.66 -22.76 -15.49
N ALA A 60 -19.35 -21.92 -16.28
CA ALA A 60 -20.25 -22.33 -17.34
C ALA A 60 -19.56 -22.76 -18.66
N GLY A 61 -18.22 -22.83 -18.67
CA GLY A 61 -17.41 -23.31 -19.79
C GLY A 61 -16.85 -22.23 -20.72
N LYS A 62 -17.11 -20.94 -20.45
CA LYS A 62 -16.53 -19.83 -21.23
C LYS A 62 -15.11 -19.52 -20.75
N MET A 63 -14.16 -20.37 -21.15
CA MET A 63 -12.75 -20.25 -20.76
C MET A 63 -12.13 -18.89 -21.15
N PRO A 64 -11.11 -18.40 -20.43
CA PRO A 64 -10.40 -17.18 -20.79
C PRO A 64 -9.69 -17.29 -22.14
N ASP A 65 -9.79 -16.24 -22.95
CA ASP A 65 -9.06 -16.06 -24.20
C ASP A 65 -8.84 -14.54 -24.45
N PHE A 66 -8.03 -14.19 -25.45
CA PHE A 66 -7.81 -12.81 -25.86
C PHE A 66 -9.10 -12.13 -26.33
N LEU A 67 -9.40 -10.95 -25.78
CA LEU A 67 -10.59 -10.18 -26.13
C LEU A 67 -10.52 -9.62 -27.57
N PRO A 68 -11.44 -9.96 -28.47
CA PRO A 68 -11.47 -9.40 -29.83
C PRO A 68 -11.59 -7.87 -29.83
N GLU A 69 -12.37 -7.29 -28.93
CA GLU A 69 -12.63 -5.85 -28.86
C GLU A 69 -11.38 -4.98 -28.53
N THR A 70 -10.30 -5.61 -28.04
CA THR A 70 -9.03 -4.93 -27.73
C THR A 70 -7.90 -5.26 -28.70
N GLU A 71 -8.20 -5.95 -29.82
CA GLU A 71 -7.20 -6.34 -30.82
C GLU A 71 -6.39 -5.14 -31.34
N ARG A 72 -7.07 -4.03 -31.65
CA ARG A 72 -6.42 -2.80 -32.13
C ARG A 72 -5.37 -2.24 -31.16
N ILE A 73 -5.53 -2.49 -29.85
CA ILE A 73 -4.55 -2.05 -28.84
C ILE A 73 -3.33 -2.97 -28.91
N ARG A 74 -3.52 -4.28 -29.01
CA ARG A 74 -2.42 -5.27 -29.09
C ARG A 74 -1.59 -5.13 -30.37
N GLN A 75 -2.23 -4.74 -31.47
CA GLN A 75 -1.59 -4.55 -32.78
C GLN A 75 -1.15 -3.09 -33.03
N GLY A 76 -1.49 -2.16 -32.15
CA GLY A 76 -1.15 -0.75 -32.29
C GLY A 76 0.33 -0.47 -32.01
N SER A 77 0.85 0.64 -32.56
CA SER A 77 2.19 1.14 -32.24
C SER A 77 2.09 2.17 -31.11
N TRP A 78 2.40 1.74 -29.89
CA TRP A 78 2.44 2.60 -28.71
C TRP A 78 3.44 2.02 -27.70
N THR A 79 3.88 2.86 -26.76
CA THR A 79 4.72 2.47 -25.62
C THR A 79 4.17 3.12 -24.35
N VAL A 80 4.58 2.59 -23.19
CA VAL A 80 4.35 3.27 -21.90
C VAL A 80 5.06 4.63 -21.87
N ALA A 81 4.70 5.48 -20.92
CA ALA A 81 5.40 6.73 -20.65
C ALA A 81 6.87 6.48 -20.23
N PRO A 82 7.77 7.48 -20.33
CA PRO A 82 9.17 7.34 -19.92
C PRO A 82 9.32 6.82 -18.49
N ILE A 83 10.25 5.88 -18.30
CA ILE A 83 10.55 5.27 -17.00
C ILE A 83 11.54 6.17 -16.24
N PRO A 84 11.29 6.52 -14.97
CA PRO A 84 12.24 7.26 -14.13
C PRO A 84 13.61 6.58 -14.03
N ASP A 85 14.67 7.38 -13.88
CA ASP A 85 16.07 6.90 -13.91
C ASP A 85 16.37 5.80 -12.87
N ASP A 86 15.78 5.90 -11.68
CA ASP A 86 15.94 4.96 -10.57
C ASP A 86 15.17 3.64 -10.74
N LEU A 87 14.38 3.52 -11.81
CA LEU A 87 13.65 2.32 -12.21
C LEU A 87 14.13 1.71 -13.54
N GLN A 88 15.17 2.28 -14.16
CA GLN A 88 15.76 1.75 -15.39
C GLN A 88 16.56 0.45 -15.15
N ASP A 89 17.20 0.31 -13.98
CA ASP A 89 17.97 -0.88 -13.59
C ASP A 89 17.30 -1.59 -12.41
N ARG A 90 16.48 -2.60 -12.71
CA ARG A 90 15.75 -3.42 -11.74
C ARG A 90 16.22 -4.89 -11.73
N ARG A 91 17.51 -5.13 -11.98
CA ARG A 91 18.06 -6.47 -12.20
C ARG A 91 17.83 -7.46 -11.06
N VAL A 92 17.71 -6.97 -9.83
CA VAL A 92 17.37 -7.75 -8.63
C VAL A 92 16.50 -6.88 -7.74
N GLU A 93 15.38 -7.43 -7.31
CA GLU A 93 14.46 -6.82 -6.35
C GLU A 93 14.31 -7.74 -5.14
N ILE A 94 14.33 -7.15 -3.94
CA ILE A 94 14.03 -7.87 -2.70
C ILE A 94 12.63 -7.47 -2.24
N THR A 95 11.90 -8.43 -1.67
CA THR A 95 10.57 -8.21 -1.11
C THR A 95 10.58 -8.55 0.37
N GLY A 96 9.71 -7.90 1.15
CA GLY A 96 9.61 -8.17 2.57
C GLY A 96 8.59 -7.28 3.26
N PRO A 97 8.18 -7.64 4.49
CA PRO A 97 7.21 -6.86 5.24
C PRO A 97 7.74 -5.46 5.56
N ALA A 98 6.85 -4.50 5.74
CA ALA A 98 7.17 -3.15 6.20
C ALA A 98 7.57 -3.06 7.70
N GLU A 99 8.14 -4.14 8.27
CA GLU A 99 8.70 -4.15 9.63
C GLU A 99 10.01 -3.36 9.66
N ARG A 100 10.30 -2.69 10.78
CA ARG A 100 11.36 -1.67 10.89
C ARG A 100 12.75 -2.23 10.63
N LYS A 101 13.14 -3.32 11.30
CA LYS A 101 14.46 -3.96 11.09
C LYS A 101 14.57 -4.54 9.68
N MET A 102 13.51 -5.19 9.19
CA MET A 102 13.46 -5.77 7.85
C MET A 102 13.58 -4.72 6.74
N THR A 103 12.90 -3.59 6.89
CA THR A 103 12.98 -2.44 5.97
C THR A 103 14.42 -1.96 5.82
N ILE A 104 15.14 -1.77 6.95
CA ILE A 104 16.55 -1.35 6.92
C ILE A 104 17.41 -2.39 6.21
N ASN A 105 17.26 -3.67 6.55
CA ASN A 105 18.06 -4.73 5.95
C ASN A 105 17.81 -4.86 4.44
N ALA A 106 16.55 -4.76 4.01
CA ALA A 106 16.17 -4.87 2.61
C ALA A 106 16.71 -3.70 1.78
N LEU A 107 16.61 -2.46 2.31
CA LEU A 107 17.19 -1.27 1.68
C LEU A 107 18.71 -1.34 1.58
N ASN A 108 19.38 -1.97 2.55
CA ASN A 108 20.84 -2.14 2.58
C ASN A 108 21.33 -3.43 1.89
N SER A 109 20.45 -4.21 1.25
CA SER A 109 20.77 -5.55 0.74
C SER A 109 21.68 -5.58 -0.49
N GLY A 110 21.82 -4.43 -1.18
CA GLY A 110 22.46 -4.35 -2.49
C GLY A 110 21.54 -4.68 -3.68
N ALA A 111 20.27 -5.04 -3.41
CA ALA A 111 19.23 -5.06 -4.45
C ALA A 111 19.02 -3.67 -5.04
N LYS A 112 18.47 -3.62 -6.27
CA LYS A 112 18.13 -2.34 -6.91
C LYS A 112 16.85 -1.75 -6.37
N VAL A 113 15.90 -2.63 -6.02
CA VAL A 113 14.59 -2.26 -5.51
C VAL A 113 14.29 -3.07 -4.26
N PHE A 114 13.70 -2.42 -3.27
CA PHE A 114 13.02 -3.07 -2.16
C PHE A 114 11.51 -2.80 -2.28
N MET A 115 10.72 -3.85 -2.41
CA MET A 115 9.27 -3.76 -2.32
C MET A 115 8.82 -4.00 -0.87
N ALA A 116 8.51 -2.91 -0.16
CA ALA A 116 7.89 -2.94 1.15
C ALA A 116 6.45 -3.39 1.04
N ASP A 117 6.13 -4.49 1.71
CA ASP A 117 4.88 -5.21 1.51
C ASP A 117 3.88 -4.95 2.63
N PHE A 118 2.66 -4.56 2.24
CA PHE A 118 1.47 -4.50 3.09
C PHE A 118 0.44 -5.58 2.72
N GLU A 119 0.77 -6.46 1.77
CA GLU A 119 -0.09 -7.53 1.26
C GLU A 119 0.37 -8.91 1.75
N ASP A 120 0.76 -9.84 0.87
CA ASP A 120 0.83 -11.28 1.21
C ASP A 120 1.88 -11.64 2.27
N ALA A 121 2.97 -10.89 2.41
CA ALA A 121 4.00 -11.12 3.42
C ALA A 121 3.73 -10.34 4.74
N HIS A 122 2.61 -9.61 4.82
CA HIS A 122 2.25 -8.76 5.95
C HIS A 122 0.90 -9.16 6.55
N SER A 123 0.90 -9.55 7.82
CA SER A 123 -0.36 -9.73 8.55
C SER A 123 -0.98 -8.34 8.80
N PRO A 124 -2.16 -8.01 8.24
CA PRO A 124 -2.71 -6.65 8.23
C PRO A 124 -3.41 -6.32 9.57
N THR A 125 -2.66 -6.46 10.66
CA THR A 125 -3.04 -5.92 11.97
C THR A 125 -3.05 -4.39 11.90
N TRP A 126 -3.88 -3.75 12.73
CA TRP A 126 -3.93 -2.28 12.79
C TRP A 126 -2.56 -1.72 13.15
N GLU A 127 -1.96 -2.24 14.21
CA GLU A 127 -0.66 -1.81 14.71
C GLU A 127 0.43 -2.04 13.66
N GLY A 128 0.49 -3.22 13.05
CA GLY A 128 1.48 -3.54 12.02
C GLY A 128 1.36 -2.64 10.79
N THR A 129 0.14 -2.31 10.37
CA THR A 129 -0.11 -1.48 9.18
C THR A 129 0.28 -0.02 9.44
N ILE A 130 -0.16 0.59 10.54
CA ILE A 130 0.22 1.98 10.85
C ILE A 130 1.71 2.07 11.17
N GLN A 131 2.27 1.10 11.88
CA GLN A 131 3.72 1.04 12.12
C GLN A 131 4.51 0.89 10.81
N GLY A 132 3.99 0.11 9.86
CA GLY A 132 4.56 0.00 8.52
C GLY A 132 4.62 1.35 7.81
N GLN A 133 3.56 2.16 7.89
CA GLN A 133 3.54 3.51 7.33
C GLN A 133 4.57 4.44 7.99
N ILE A 134 4.73 4.37 9.32
CA ILE A 134 5.82 5.06 10.03
C ILE A 134 7.19 4.62 9.51
N ASN A 135 7.40 3.31 9.33
CA ASN A 135 8.67 2.78 8.89
C ASN A 135 9.01 3.24 7.46
N VAL A 136 8.06 3.21 6.52
CA VAL A 136 8.33 3.69 5.16
C VAL A 136 8.54 5.21 5.11
N ARG A 137 7.79 6.00 5.90
CA ARG A 137 8.02 7.45 6.06
C ARG A 137 9.44 7.73 6.57
N ASP A 138 9.84 7.07 7.64
CA ASP A 138 11.17 7.24 8.23
C ASP A 138 12.27 6.77 7.27
N ALA A 139 12.01 5.74 6.47
CA ALA A 139 12.95 5.25 5.46
C ALA A 139 13.14 6.25 4.32
N VAL A 140 12.05 6.82 3.79
CA VAL A 140 12.07 7.89 2.79
C VAL A 140 12.83 9.11 3.31
N ASN A 141 12.57 9.51 4.56
CA ASN A 141 13.27 10.62 5.22
C ASN A 141 14.69 10.28 5.69
N ARG A 142 15.12 9.02 5.51
CA ARG A 142 16.43 8.49 5.93
C ARG A 142 16.71 8.62 7.43
N THR A 143 15.67 8.67 8.26
CA THR A 143 15.74 8.73 9.73
C THR A 143 15.45 7.37 10.39
N ILE A 144 15.05 6.37 9.62
CA ILE A 144 14.77 5.02 10.15
C ILE A 144 16.02 4.42 10.81
N SER A 145 15.84 3.96 12.04
CA SER A 145 16.87 3.26 12.81
C SER A 145 16.23 2.23 13.74
N TYR A 146 17.00 1.21 14.10
CA TYR A 146 16.58 0.16 15.00
C TYR A 146 17.74 -0.30 15.89
N THR A 147 17.50 -0.43 17.19
CA THR A 147 18.45 -1.05 18.12
C THR A 147 17.90 -2.39 18.55
N ALA A 148 18.63 -3.46 18.24
CA ALA A 148 18.23 -4.80 18.62
C ALA A 148 18.44 -5.03 20.13
N PRO A 149 17.73 -6.01 20.75
CA PRO A 149 17.86 -6.30 22.18
C PRO A 149 19.31 -6.58 22.63
N GLU A 150 20.12 -7.16 21.75
CA GLU A 150 21.55 -7.41 21.95
C GLU A 150 22.44 -6.15 21.85
N GLY A 151 21.85 -4.97 21.62
CA GLY A 151 22.54 -3.68 21.51
C GLY A 151 23.03 -3.31 20.11
N LYS A 152 22.86 -4.20 19.11
CA LYS A 152 23.28 -3.92 17.73
C LYS A 152 22.37 -2.86 17.10
N GLN A 153 22.97 -1.78 16.59
CA GLN A 153 22.27 -0.71 15.88
C GLN A 153 22.21 -0.96 14.37
N TYR A 154 21.09 -0.57 13.77
CA TYR A 154 20.79 -0.67 12.36
C TYR A 154 20.33 0.70 11.85
N SER A 155 20.91 1.17 10.76
CA SER A 155 20.55 2.41 10.06
C SER A 155 20.78 2.24 8.55
N LEU A 156 20.27 3.17 7.74
CA LEU A 156 20.49 3.13 6.30
C LEU A 156 21.95 3.43 5.93
N GLN A 157 22.45 2.72 4.92
CA GLN A 157 23.69 3.07 4.23
C GLN A 157 23.49 4.30 3.34
N GLU A 158 24.58 4.93 2.89
CA GLU A 158 24.50 6.09 1.98
C GLU A 158 23.71 5.75 0.71
N LYS A 159 24.00 4.60 0.10
CA LYS A 159 23.28 4.08 -1.07
C LYS A 159 22.35 2.94 -0.63
N THR A 160 21.08 3.09 -0.93
CA THR A 160 20.03 2.10 -0.64
C THR A 160 19.32 1.70 -1.93
N ALA A 161 18.61 0.58 -1.89
CA ALA A 161 17.66 0.21 -2.94
C ALA A 161 16.56 1.29 -3.11
N THR A 162 16.00 1.41 -4.32
CA THR A 162 14.78 2.19 -4.57
C THR A 162 13.61 1.55 -3.81
N LEU A 163 12.88 2.33 -3.02
CA LEU A 163 11.72 1.84 -2.29
C LEU A 163 10.49 1.81 -3.21
N LEU A 164 9.81 0.67 -3.26
CA LEU A 164 8.44 0.54 -3.78
C LEU A 164 7.53 0.01 -2.68
N VAL A 165 6.26 0.40 -2.71
CA VAL A 165 5.25 -0.09 -1.76
C VAL A 165 4.24 -0.97 -2.49
N ARG A 166 3.98 -2.16 -1.94
CA ARG A 166 2.89 -3.04 -2.38
C ARG A 166 1.70 -2.90 -1.44
N PRO A 167 0.62 -2.22 -1.86
CA PRO A 167 -0.60 -2.10 -1.05
C PRO A 167 -1.42 -3.40 -1.10
N ARG A 168 -2.35 -3.55 -0.17
CA ARG A 168 -3.33 -4.65 -0.17
C ARG A 168 -4.15 -4.69 -1.46
N GLY A 169 -4.48 -5.92 -1.90
CA GLY A 169 -5.32 -6.13 -3.07
C GLY A 169 -6.76 -5.59 -2.91
N TRP A 170 -7.43 -5.34 -4.04
CA TRP A 170 -8.76 -4.72 -4.09
C TRP A 170 -9.84 -5.38 -3.21
N HIS A 171 -9.72 -6.67 -2.92
CA HIS A 171 -10.72 -7.44 -2.17
C HIS A 171 -10.59 -7.27 -0.65
N LEU A 172 -9.46 -6.75 -0.14
CA LEU A 172 -9.21 -6.61 1.29
C LEU A 172 -9.77 -5.28 1.83
N PRO A 173 -10.52 -5.30 2.93
CA PRO A 173 -10.95 -4.08 3.63
C PRO A 173 -9.89 -3.61 4.65
N GLU A 174 -9.88 -2.32 4.95
CA GLU A 174 -9.36 -1.79 6.21
C GLU A 174 -10.52 -1.59 7.17
N LYS A 175 -10.71 -2.54 8.08
CA LYS A 175 -11.89 -2.59 8.96
C LYS A 175 -11.85 -1.59 10.12
N HIS A 176 -10.69 -1.01 10.42
CA HIS A 176 -10.54 -0.07 11.53
C HIS A 176 -10.83 1.36 11.13
N VAL A 177 -11.02 1.64 9.83
CA VAL A 177 -11.38 2.97 9.34
C VAL A 177 -12.68 2.86 8.57
N LEU A 178 -13.68 3.62 9.02
CA LEU A 178 -14.92 3.80 8.29
C LEU A 178 -14.97 5.18 7.67
N ILE A 179 -15.52 5.23 6.46
CA ILE A 179 -15.91 6.48 5.81
C ILE A 179 -17.36 6.36 5.41
N ASP A 180 -18.16 7.32 5.90
CA ASP A 180 -19.61 7.36 5.73
C ASP A 180 -20.27 6.04 6.21
N GLY A 181 -19.72 5.47 7.30
CA GLY A 181 -20.22 4.26 7.96
C GLY A 181 -19.76 2.92 7.34
N GLN A 182 -18.95 2.94 6.26
CA GLN A 182 -18.49 1.71 5.60
C GLN A 182 -16.98 1.50 5.75
N PRO A 183 -16.51 0.24 5.95
CA PRO A 183 -15.09 -0.07 5.90
C PRO A 183 -14.48 0.30 4.56
N ILE A 184 -13.32 0.95 4.59
CA ILE A 184 -12.66 1.38 3.37
C ILE A 184 -11.88 0.25 2.71
N SER A 185 -11.45 0.45 1.46
CA SER A 185 -10.52 -0.48 0.81
C SER A 185 -9.13 -0.40 1.45
N GLY A 186 -8.57 -1.55 1.83
CA GLY A 186 -7.20 -1.64 2.33
C GLY A 186 -6.19 -1.11 1.33
N GLY A 187 -6.35 -1.43 0.03
CA GLY A 187 -5.47 -0.93 -1.02
C GLY A 187 -5.48 0.60 -1.18
N ILE A 188 -6.66 1.23 -1.06
CA ILE A 188 -6.77 2.70 -1.09
C ILE A 188 -6.13 3.31 0.17
N PHE A 189 -6.31 2.70 1.33
CA PHE A 189 -5.72 3.15 2.58
C PHE A 189 -4.19 3.10 2.53
N ASP A 190 -3.63 1.95 2.13
CA ASP A 190 -2.19 1.74 2.08
C ASP A 190 -1.52 2.69 1.07
N PHE A 191 -2.13 2.87 -0.10
CA PHE A 191 -1.68 3.85 -1.09
C PHE A 191 -1.79 5.28 -0.57
N GLY A 192 -2.96 5.66 -0.05
CA GLY A 192 -3.27 7.03 0.32
C GLY A 192 -2.43 7.57 1.47
N LEU A 193 -1.93 6.70 2.35
CA LEU A 193 -1.01 7.10 3.42
C LEU A 193 0.46 7.15 2.99
N TYR A 194 0.85 6.41 1.94
CA TYR A 194 2.22 6.41 1.44
C TYR A 194 2.51 7.52 0.42
N PHE A 195 1.53 7.84 -0.43
CA PHE A 195 1.63 8.79 -1.55
C PHE A 195 1.92 10.23 -1.10
#